data_AF-A0A9Q3H5D3-F1
#
_entry.id   AF-A0A9Q3H5D3-F1
#
_cell.length_a   1.000
_cell.length_b   1.000
_cell.length_c   1.000
_cell.angle_alpha   90.00
_cell.angle_beta   90.00
_cell.angle_gamma   90.00
#
_symmetry.space_group_name_H-M   'P 1'
#
loop_
_entity.id
_entity.type
_entity.pdbx_description
1 polymer ?
#
loop_
_entity_poly.entity_id
_entity_poly.type
_entity_poly.pdbx_seq_one_letter_code
_entity_poly.pdbx_strand_id
1 'polypeptide(L)' 'MRGHDMELYLDVERSYPPIPRGPLYPAILETRKEIEKHVNEILEIYAVRKIGHNEIVEATKPVMINLNDRKSWLWEDCR' A
#
# COMPACT_ATOMS: atom_id res chain seq x y z
N MET A 1 2.91 -12.86 -52.16
CA MET A 1 2.69 -12.73 -50.71
C MET A 1 4.05 -12.66 -50.04
N ARG A 2 4.51 -11.47 -49.65
CA ARG A 2 5.76 -11.33 -48.88
C ARG A 2 5.36 -11.32 -47.42
N GLY A 3 5.82 -12.33 -46.68
CA GLY A 3 5.48 -12.52 -45.27
C GLY A 3 5.93 -11.33 -44.42
N HIS A 4 5.22 -11.10 -43.33
CA HIS A 4 5.60 -10.11 -42.33
C HIS A 4 6.63 -10.73 -41.39
N ASP A 5 7.79 -10.09 -41.27
CA ASP A 5 8.78 -10.43 -40.25
C ASP A 5 8.32 -9.89 -38.90
N MET A 6 8.41 -10.74 -37.87
CA MET A 6 8.00 -10.43 -36.51
C MET A 6 9.20 -10.64 -35.59
N GLU A 7 9.58 -9.61 -34.84
CA GLU A 7 10.58 -9.71 -33.77
C GLU A 7 9.88 -9.84 -32.42
N LEU A 8 10.17 -10.94 -31.71
CA LEU A 8 9.68 -11.22 -30.36
C LEU A 8 10.79 -10.94 -29.36
N TYR A 9 10.50 -10.10 -28.36
CA TYR A 9 11.40 -9.82 -27.22
C TYR A 9 10.80 -10.43 -25.94
N LEU A 10 11.64 -11.05 -25.11
CA LEU A 10 11.26 -11.52 -23.77
C LEU A 10 11.58 -10.42 -22.76
N ASP A 11 10.56 -9.82 -22.14
CA ASP A 11 10.72 -8.81 -21.10
C ASP A 11 10.99 -9.50 -19.74
N VAL A 12 12.05 -9.08 -19.05
CA VAL A 12 12.47 -9.59 -17.72
C VAL A 12 12.54 -8.48 -16.68
N GLU A 13 12.11 -7.25 -17.01
CA GLU A 13 12.17 -6.09 -16.11
C GLU A 13 10.94 -6.01 -15.17
N ARG A 14 11.12 -5.56 -13.90
CA ARG A 14 10.00 -5.29 -12.96
C ARG A 14 9.17 -4.11 -13.48
N SER A 15 7.90 -4.34 -13.82
CA SER A 15 7.05 -3.37 -14.49
C SER A 15 6.14 -2.55 -13.57
N TYR A 16 5.98 -1.29 -13.97
CA TYR A 16 5.38 -0.17 -13.28
C TYR A 16 3.85 -0.24 -13.06
N PRO A 17 3.34 0.21 -11.88
CA PRO A 17 4.16 0.65 -10.74
C PRO A 17 4.40 -0.50 -9.75
N PRO A 18 5.66 -0.90 -9.48
CA PRO A 18 6.10 -0.90 -8.10
C PRO A 18 6.27 0.56 -7.66
N ILE A 19 6.21 0.82 -6.34
CA ILE A 19 6.24 2.14 -5.67
C ILE A 19 4.80 2.66 -5.47
N PRO A 20 4.35 2.83 -4.21
CA PRO A 20 4.90 3.87 -3.33
C PRO A 20 5.99 3.43 -2.36
N ARG A 21 6.92 4.37 -2.18
CA ARG A 21 7.69 4.64 -0.96
C ARG A 21 7.66 6.16 -0.80
N GLY A 22 6.44 6.69 -0.65
CA GLY A 22 6.27 8.06 -0.16
C GLY A 22 6.61 8.06 1.33
N PRO A 23 7.13 9.18 1.89
CA PRO A 23 7.17 9.30 3.34
C PRO A 23 5.75 9.10 3.88
N LEU A 24 5.64 8.41 5.01
CA LEU A 24 4.36 8.34 5.72
C LEU A 24 3.88 9.77 5.99
N TYR A 25 2.60 10.03 5.77
CA TYR A 25 2.06 11.35 6.08
C TYR A 25 2.20 11.64 7.57
N PRO A 26 2.68 12.84 7.95
CA PRO A 26 2.73 13.22 9.35
C PRO A 26 1.30 13.29 9.89
N ALA A 27 1.04 12.48 10.90
CA ALA A 27 -0.24 12.47 11.60
C ALA A 27 -0.12 13.21 12.93
N ILE A 28 -1.14 14.01 13.27
CA ILE A 28 -1.28 14.56 14.63
C ILE A 28 -1.57 13.42 15.62
N LEU A 29 -1.35 13.67 16.91
CA LEU A 29 -1.45 12.64 17.94
C LEU A 29 -2.81 11.90 17.94
N GLU A 30 -3.91 12.63 17.81
CA GLU A 30 -5.26 12.05 17.80
C GLU A 30 -5.49 11.16 16.57
N THR A 31 -5.05 11.63 15.40
CA THR A 31 -5.08 10.86 14.14
C THR A 31 -4.28 9.58 14.26
N ARG A 32 -3.10 9.63 14.89
CA ARG A 32 -2.25 8.45 15.09
C ARG A 32 -2.92 7.41 15.99
N LYS A 33 -3.55 7.83 17.10
CA LYS A 33 -4.28 6.93 18.00
C LYS A 33 -5.42 6.22 17.27
N GLU A 34 -6.18 6.95 16.46
CA GLU A 34 -7.27 6.38 15.69
C GLU A 34 -6.77 5.40 14.62
N ILE A 35 -5.66 5.71 13.94
CA ILE A 35 -5.03 4.77 13.00
C ILE A 35 -4.59 3.50 13.74
N GLU A 36 -3.93 3.61 14.89
CA GLU A 36 -3.49 2.47 15.69
C GLU A 36 -4.67 1.60 16.13
N LYS A 37 -5.79 2.21 16.53
CA LYS A 37 -7.04 1.50 16.83
C LYS A 37 -7.54 0.70 15.62
N HIS A 38 -7.66 1.32 14.45
CA HIS A 38 -8.14 0.63 13.24
C HIS A 38 -7.19 -0.50 12.84
N VAL A 39 -5.88 -0.28 12.91
CA VAL A 39 -4.89 -1.32 12.58
C VAL A 39 -5.03 -2.51 13.52
N ASN A 40 -5.22 -2.28 14.83
CA ASN A 40 -5.43 -3.37 15.79
C ASN A 40 -6.72 -4.14 15.49
N GLU A 41 -7.83 -3.47 15.20
CA GLU A 41 -9.09 -4.12 14.80
C GLU A 41 -8.92 -4.97 13.53
N ILE A 42 -8.18 -4.47 12.53
CA ILE A 42 -7.90 -5.18 11.27
C ILE A 42 -6.96 -6.38 11.50
N LEU A 43 -6.03 -6.28 12.45
CA LEU A 43 -5.16 -7.39 12.87
C LEU A 43 -5.95 -8.48 13.60
N GLU A 44 -6.90 -8.11 14.47
CA GLU A 44 -7.75 -9.05 15.22
C GLU A 44 -8.65 -9.88 14.29
N ILE A 45 -9.15 -9.29 13.21
CA ILE A 45 -9.94 -10.00 12.18
C ILE A 45 -9.06 -10.74 11.16
N TYR A 46 -7.73 -10.74 11.32
CA TYR A 46 -6.76 -11.38 10.45
C TYR A 46 -6.80 -10.92 8.97
N ALA A 47 -7.31 -9.71 8.70
CA ALA A 47 -7.33 -9.14 7.36
C ALA A 47 -5.95 -8.62 6.91
N VAL A 48 -5.08 -8.28 7.85
CA VAL A 48 -3.68 -7.92 7.61
C VAL A 48 -2.77 -8.65 8.60
N ARG A 49 -1.46 -8.65 8.34
CA ARG A 49 -0.46 -9.21 9.27
C ARG A 49 0.68 -8.23 9.50
N LYS A 50 1.35 -8.40 10.64
CA LYS A 50 2.61 -7.73 10.89
C LYS A 50 3.70 -8.33 9.99
N ILE A 51 4.43 -7.47 9.31
CA ILE A 51 5.61 -7.84 8.51
C ILE A 51 6.80 -8.06 9.46
N GLY A 52 7.57 -9.12 9.23
CA GLY A 52 8.76 -9.43 10.02
C GLY A 52 9.90 -8.44 9.75
N HIS A 53 10.78 -8.22 10.73
CA HIS A 53 11.89 -7.25 10.61
C HIS A 53 12.83 -7.53 9.43
N ASN A 54 12.99 -8.79 9.02
CA ASN A 54 13.87 -9.21 7.91
C ASN A 54 13.11 -9.52 6.63
N GLU A 55 11.81 -9.25 6.57
CA GLU A 55 11.00 -9.53 5.40
C GLU A 55 11.18 -8.44 4.34
N ILE A 56 11.41 -8.84 3.10
CA ILE A 56 11.59 -7.89 1.98
C ILE A 56 10.22 -7.36 1.58
N VAL A 57 10.00 -6.06 1.80
CA VAL A 57 8.79 -5.37 1.37
C VAL A 57 9.02 -4.72 0.01
N GLU A 58 8.23 -5.14 -0.97
CA GLU A 58 8.36 -4.64 -2.34
C GLU A 58 7.83 -3.20 -2.49
N ALA A 59 6.81 -2.80 -1.74
CA ALA A 59 6.25 -1.44 -1.74
C ALA A 59 5.52 -1.10 -0.42
N THR A 60 5.49 0.19 -0.05
CA THR A 60 4.77 0.70 1.12
C THR A 60 3.93 1.92 0.74
N LYS A 61 2.61 1.79 0.88
CA LYS A 61 1.66 2.88 0.62
C LYS A 61 1.38 3.66 1.90
N PRO A 62 1.34 5.01 1.84
CA PRO A 62 0.84 5.77 2.96
C PRO A 62 -0.67 5.54 3.12
N VAL A 63 -1.13 5.63 4.36
CA VAL A 63 -2.53 5.44 4.72
C VAL A 63 -3.06 6.75 5.28
N MET A 64 -4.30 7.06 4.92
CA MET A 64 -5.02 8.23 5.41
C MET A 64 -6.24 7.81 6.20
N ILE A 65 -6.63 8.66 7.14
CA ILE A 65 -7.86 8.49 7.91
C ILE A 65 -8.73 9.74 7.74
N ASN A 66 -10.01 9.51 7.49
CA ASN A 66 -11.02 10.54 7.61
C ASN A 66 -11.69 10.38 8.98
N LEU A 67 -11.61 11.43 9.81
CA LEU A 67 -12.20 11.46 11.14
C LEU A 67 -13.51 12.23 11.08
N ASN A 68 -14.59 11.58 11.49
CA ASN A 68 -15.89 12.22 11.74
C ASN A 68 -16.31 11.90 13.18
N ASP A 69 -17.16 12.74 13.79
CA ASP A 69 -17.51 12.69 15.21
C ASP A 69 -18.06 11.33 15.68
N ARG A 70 -18.59 10.52 14.75
CA ARG A 70 -19.19 9.21 15.03
C ARG A 70 -18.51 8.03 14.35
N LYS A 71 -17.65 8.28 13.36
CA LYS A 71 -17.09 7.22 12.51
C LYS A 71 -15.78 7.67 11.87
N SER A 72 -14.85 6.75 11.76
CA SER A 72 -13.59 6.94 11.06
C SER A 72 -13.48 5.97 9.89
N TRP A 73 -12.80 6.39 8.83
CA TRP A 73 -12.52 5.55 7.66
C TRP A 73 -11.04 5.60 7.33
N LEU A 74 -10.44 4.41 7.27
CA LEU A 74 -9.06 4.22 6.85
C LEU A 74 -9.02 3.89 5.35
N TRP A 75 -8.17 4.57 4.58
CA TRP A 75 -8.01 4.31 3.16
C TRP A 75 -6.54 4.42 2.72
N GLU A 76 -6.16 3.57 1.78
CA GLU A 76 -4.82 3.55 1.22
C GLU A 76 -4.69 4.57 0.09
N ASP A 77 -3.55 5.25 0.02
CA ASP A 77 -3.26 6.05 -1.17
C ASP A 77 -2.84 5.15 -2.32
N CYS A 78 -3.69 5.08 -3.34
CA CYS A 78 -3.46 4.31 -4.56
C CYS A 78 -3.17 5.19 -5.78
N ARG A 79 -2.87 6.48 -5.57
CA ARG A 79 -2.46 7.40 -6.63
C ARG A 79 -1.06 7.10 -7.16
#